data_AF-A0A515CTY0-F1
#
_entry.id   AF-A0A515CTY0-F1
#
_cell.length_a   1.000
_cell.length_b   1.000
_cell.length_c   1.000
_cell.angle_alpha   90.00
_cell.angle_beta   90.00
_cell.angle_gamma   90.00
#
_symmetry.space_group_name_H-M   'P 1'
#
loop_
_entity.id
_entity.type
_entity.pdbx_description
1 polymer ?
#
loop_
_entity_poly.entity_id
_entity_poly.type
_entity_poly.pdbx_seq_one_letter_code
_entity_poly.pdbx_strand_id
1 'polypeptide(L)'
;MTDVILKARNRLKKAVDFLSLPARLPAVGLAWLLGSLPAGAESPPAPPSVSHQANANDNLPELGGNASNDAEREKEWATMAKQLGERNLNNVSGQQVRTRAESYAVGQAGEVLQQQAQELLSPLGTAKLSLVMSDQGDFSGSSGQLFSPLYDVNGLLTYSQLGLLQQSQGSLGNFGLGQRWVAGDWLLGYNTVLDSDFKRNQNRASLGAEAWGDFLRFSANYYYPLSALAQQKDNAEFLSRPASGYDITTQGYLPFYRQIGGSLSYEQYWGENVNLFGSGKKQNDPRAMQLGVNYTPVPLVTVKALHKMGEGGVSQDQVELALSYRLGVPLVKQISPEYVAQAKSLRGSRYDNIERKNVPVMEFRQRKTLQVFLATPPWSLQPGETLPLKLEIKTTNKITRVSWQGDTQALSLTSSQNSNDPHGWSLIVPQWDDTPGAENRYRLSVTLEDDKQQLVTSNWIQLQVTPPLTASSGEGEGLPPPKTLQTPTIPAETGPLNGAD
;
A
#
# COMPACT_ATOMS: atom_id res chain seq x y z
N MET A 1 13.35 -24.93 35.08
CA MET A 1 13.05 -23.48 35.29
C MET A 1 14.22 -22.55 34.93
N THR A 2 15.47 -23.01 34.95
CA THR A 2 16.67 -22.20 34.63
C THR A 2 16.84 -21.86 33.14
N ASP A 3 16.32 -22.68 32.23
CA ASP A 3 16.55 -22.51 30.78
C ASP A 3 15.63 -21.45 30.13
N VAL A 4 14.40 -21.28 30.65
CA VAL A 4 13.45 -20.26 30.17
C VAL A 4 13.90 -18.85 30.57
N ILE A 5 14.48 -18.71 31.76
CA ILE A 5 15.00 -17.43 32.27
C ILE A 5 16.26 -17.01 31.49
N LEU A 6 17.13 -17.96 31.11
CA LEU A 6 18.31 -17.67 30.29
C LEU A 6 17.92 -17.23 28.87
N LYS A 7 16.89 -17.86 28.29
CA LYS A 7 16.34 -17.51 26.97
C LYS A 7 15.66 -16.14 26.98
N ALA A 8 14.95 -15.79 28.05
CA ALA A 8 14.35 -14.47 28.25
C ALA A 8 15.43 -13.37 28.43
N ARG A 9 16.49 -13.65 29.21
CA ARG A 9 17.61 -12.71 29.42
C ARG A 9 18.40 -12.44 28.14
N ASN A 10 18.63 -13.47 27.32
CA ASN A 10 19.31 -13.31 26.03
C ASN A 10 18.45 -12.57 25.00
N ARG A 11 17.12 -12.66 25.08
CA ARG A 11 16.19 -11.89 24.24
C ARG A 11 16.06 -10.44 24.69
N LEU A 12 16.12 -10.17 25.99
CA LEU A 12 16.16 -8.81 26.54
C LEU A 12 17.48 -8.09 26.19
N LYS A 13 18.62 -8.80 26.21
CA LYS A 13 19.91 -8.25 25.77
C LYS A 13 19.90 -7.81 24.30
N LYS A 14 19.30 -8.61 23.40
CA LYS A 14 19.11 -8.21 21.99
C LYS A 14 18.23 -6.97 21.81
N ALA A 15 17.26 -6.76 22.69
CA ALA A 15 16.41 -5.56 22.68
C ALA A 15 17.14 -4.33 23.25
N VAL A 16 18.11 -4.52 24.14
CA VAL A 16 18.95 -3.44 24.67
C VAL A 16 20.09 -3.08 23.70
N ASP A 17 20.66 -4.05 22.98
CA ASP A 17 21.65 -3.78 21.93
C ASP A 17 21.04 -2.98 20.75
N PHE A 18 19.71 -3.06 20.56
CA PHE A 18 18.94 -2.24 19.59
C PHE A 18 18.93 -0.74 19.94
N LEU A 19 19.08 -0.37 21.23
CA LEU A 19 19.17 1.03 21.67
C LEU A 19 20.56 1.65 21.39
N SER A 20 21.55 0.87 20.93
CA SER A 20 22.95 1.31 20.81
C SER A 20 23.56 1.27 19.41
N LEU A 21 22.80 1.05 18.33
CA LEU A 21 23.36 1.05 16.96
C LEU A 21 23.18 2.38 16.22
N PRO A 22 24.24 2.94 15.62
CA PRO A 22 24.17 4.17 14.84
C PRO A 22 23.45 3.91 13.50
N ALA A 23 22.40 4.69 13.25
CA ALA A 23 21.58 4.61 12.04
C ALA A 23 22.40 4.98 10.79
N ARG A 24 22.66 4.01 9.90
CA ARG A 24 22.99 4.24 8.49
C ARG A 24 21.72 4.02 7.66
N LEU A 25 21.05 5.11 7.29
CA LEU A 25 19.94 5.14 6.33
C LEU A 25 20.51 5.43 4.93
N PRO A 26 20.07 4.76 3.85
CA PRO A 26 20.37 5.18 2.49
C PRO A 26 19.42 6.34 2.11
N ALA A 27 19.98 7.54 2.00
CA ALA A 27 19.29 8.73 1.54
C ALA A 27 19.25 8.77 -0.01
N VAL A 28 18.30 8.09 -0.64
CA VAL A 28 17.89 8.38 -2.03
C VAL A 28 16.42 7.98 -2.17
N GLY A 29 15.53 8.95 -2.42
CA GLY A 29 14.14 8.63 -2.82
C GLY A 29 13.01 9.59 -2.45
N LEU A 30 13.26 10.83 -2.02
CA LEU A 30 12.18 11.76 -1.59
C LEU A 30 12.27 13.16 -2.20
N ALA A 31 12.77 13.27 -3.43
CA ALA A 31 12.93 14.56 -4.13
C ALA A 31 11.96 14.80 -5.30
N TRP A 32 10.97 13.94 -5.52
CA TRP A 32 10.02 14.10 -6.63
C TRP A 32 8.58 13.99 -6.11
N LEU A 33 8.00 15.11 -5.66
CA LEU A 33 6.54 15.37 -5.62
C LEU A 33 6.18 16.80 -5.17
N LEU A 34 7.08 17.78 -5.32
CA LEU A 34 6.75 19.20 -5.24
C LEU A 34 6.79 19.79 -6.65
N GLY A 35 5.72 19.57 -7.41
CA GLY A 35 5.56 20.15 -8.73
C GLY A 35 4.11 20.11 -9.18
N SER A 36 3.56 21.28 -9.50
CA SER A 36 2.29 21.55 -10.18
C SER A 36 0.96 21.39 -9.41
N LEU A 37 0.53 22.49 -8.77
CA LEU A 37 -0.87 22.94 -8.82
C LEU A 37 -0.86 24.45 -9.14
N PRO A 38 -1.55 24.95 -10.18
CA PRO A 38 -1.75 26.38 -10.37
C PRO A 38 -2.94 26.82 -9.52
N ALA A 39 -2.71 27.58 -8.45
CA ALA A 39 -3.76 28.27 -7.73
C ALA A 39 -3.76 29.75 -8.17
N GLY A 40 -4.62 30.09 -9.12
CA GLY A 40 -5.06 31.46 -9.31
C GLY A 40 -6.09 31.78 -8.22
N ALA A 41 -5.75 32.68 -7.31
CA ALA A 41 -6.69 33.27 -6.38
C ALA A 41 -6.58 34.80 -6.51
N GLU A 42 -7.58 35.40 -7.15
CA GLU A 42 -7.83 36.84 -7.07
C GLU A 42 -8.17 37.22 -5.62
N SER A 43 -7.49 38.22 -5.10
CA SER A 43 -7.78 38.82 -3.79
C SER A 43 -9.09 39.61 -3.85
N PRO A 44 -10.06 39.41 -2.92
CA PRO A 44 -11.21 40.29 -2.81
C PRO A 44 -10.79 41.67 -2.27
N PRO A 45 -11.51 42.76 -2.62
CA PRO A 45 -11.13 44.12 -2.28
C PRO A 45 -11.30 44.38 -0.77
N ALA A 46 -10.33 45.10 -0.20
CA ALA A 46 -10.37 45.57 1.19
C ALA A 46 -11.50 46.61 1.39
N PRO A 47 -12.23 46.59 2.52
CA PRO A 47 -13.20 47.63 2.84
C PRO A 47 -12.52 48.97 3.18
N PRO A 48 -13.20 50.11 2.97
CA PRO A 48 -12.60 51.44 3.09
C PRO A 48 -12.21 51.78 4.53
N SER A 49 -11.06 52.43 4.64
CA SER A 49 -10.48 52.98 5.86
C SER A 49 -11.39 54.03 6.49
N VAL A 50 -11.79 53.79 7.75
CA VAL A 50 -12.44 54.81 8.59
C VAL A 50 -11.35 55.55 9.36
N SER A 51 -11.16 56.82 9.01
CA SER A 51 -10.31 57.78 9.71
C SER A 51 -10.89 58.12 11.09
N HIS A 52 -10.11 57.92 12.16
CA HIS A 52 -10.37 58.57 13.45
C HIS A 52 -9.17 59.42 13.87
N GLN A 53 -9.48 60.70 14.10
CA GLN A 53 -8.60 61.76 14.58
C GLN A 53 -8.08 61.46 15.99
N ALA A 54 -6.83 61.85 16.22
CA ALA A 54 -6.12 61.75 17.49
C ALA A 54 -6.75 62.65 18.57
N ASN A 55 -6.87 62.12 19.79
CA ASN A 55 -6.90 62.90 21.02
C ASN A 55 -5.91 62.29 22.02
N ALA A 56 -5.17 63.19 22.67
CA ALA A 56 -4.01 62.92 23.49
C ALA A 56 -4.34 62.43 24.90
N ASN A 57 -3.33 61.82 25.52
CA ASN A 57 -3.14 61.42 26.92
C ASN A 57 -3.69 60.05 27.33
N ASP A 58 -2.83 59.02 27.26
CA ASP A 58 -2.43 58.30 28.47
C ASP A 58 -1.08 57.57 28.28
N ASN A 59 -0.21 57.70 29.29
CA ASN A 59 1.17 57.23 29.32
C ASN A 59 1.26 55.70 29.48
N LEU A 60 1.98 55.02 28.59
CA LEU A 60 2.56 53.69 28.83
C LEU A 60 3.99 53.62 28.26
N PRO A 61 4.94 52.95 28.94
CA PRO A 61 6.38 53.13 28.71
C PRO A 61 6.89 52.43 27.45
N GLU A 62 7.74 53.13 26.70
CA GLU A 62 8.54 52.59 25.59
C GLU A 62 9.53 51.53 26.09
N LEU A 63 9.53 50.37 25.42
CA LEU A 63 10.69 49.49 25.35
C LEU A 63 11.28 49.63 23.95
N GLY A 64 12.46 50.24 23.89
CA GLY A 64 13.18 50.52 22.66
C GLY A 64 13.51 49.27 21.85
N GLY A 65 13.33 49.39 20.54
CA GLY A 65 13.84 48.45 19.54
C GLY A 65 14.07 49.23 18.25
N ASN A 66 15.35 49.37 17.87
CA ASN A 66 15.76 50.09 16.66
C ASN A 66 15.14 49.45 15.41
N ALA A 67 14.26 50.19 14.73
CA ALA A 67 13.87 49.92 13.37
C ALA A 67 14.99 50.35 12.40
N SER A 68 15.94 49.46 12.14
CA SER A 68 16.85 49.56 10.99
C SER A 68 17.60 48.24 10.82
N ASN A 69 17.35 47.52 9.72
CA ASN A 69 18.32 46.71 8.94
C ASN A 69 17.69 45.63 8.00
N ASP A 70 16.41 45.72 7.64
CA ASP A 70 15.82 44.76 6.70
C ASP A 70 16.31 44.93 5.25
N ALA A 71 16.65 46.17 4.84
CA ALA A 71 17.12 46.46 3.48
C ALA A 71 18.58 46.01 3.20
N GLU A 72 19.42 45.91 4.23
CA GLU A 72 20.80 45.41 4.09
C GLU A 72 20.84 43.88 4.02
N ARG A 73 19.96 43.21 4.79
CA ARG A 73 19.80 41.75 4.76
C ARG A 73 19.24 41.26 3.42
N GLU A 74 18.26 41.93 2.82
CA GLU A 74 17.77 41.55 1.48
C GLU A 74 18.87 41.63 0.40
N LYS A 75 19.82 42.56 0.56
CA LYS A 75 20.94 42.73 -0.37
C LYS A 75 21.96 41.60 -0.25
N GLU A 76 22.24 41.11 0.95
CA GLU A 76 23.08 39.92 1.18
C GLU A 76 22.43 38.65 0.61
N TRP A 77 21.11 38.49 0.78
CA TRP A 77 20.37 37.33 0.27
C TRP A 77 20.30 37.30 -1.26
N ALA A 78 20.09 38.45 -1.90
CA ALA A 78 20.11 38.56 -3.36
C ALA A 78 21.50 38.25 -3.94
N THR A 79 22.57 38.64 -3.23
CA THR A 79 23.96 38.39 -3.66
C THR A 79 24.35 36.92 -3.47
N MET A 80 23.88 36.29 -2.40
CA MET A 80 24.07 34.86 -2.13
C MET A 80 23.28 33.99 -3.11
N ALA A 81 22.03 34.35 -3.44
CA ALA A 81 21.22 33.65 -4.44
C ALA A 81 21.85 33.73 -5.84
N LYS A 82 22.48 34.85 -6.18
CA LYS A 82 23.17 35.04 -7.47
C LYS A 82 24.45 34.19 -7.57
N GLN A 83 25.22 34.08 -6.47
CA GLN A 83 26.40 33.19 -6.43
C GLN A 83 26.04 31.70 -6.48
N LEU A 84 24.83 31.33 -6.06
CA LEU A 84 24.31 29.96 -6.13
C LEU A 84 23.76 29.62 -7.52
N GLY A 85 23.31 30.61 -8.31
CA GLY A 85 22.78 30.43 -9.65
C GLY A 85 23.83 30.26 -10.77
N GLU A 86 25.10 30.60 -10.53
CA GLU A 86 26.12 30.66 -11.59
C GLU A 86 27.17 29.53 -11.56
N ARG A 87 27.06 28.52 -10.67
CA ARG A 87 28.01 27.39 -10.68
C ARG A 87 27.51 26.18 -11.47
N ASN A 88 27.92 26.21 -12.73
CA ASN A 88 27.92 25.15 -13.74
C ASN A 88 28.11 23.73 -13.17
N LEU A 89 27.10 22.87 -13.28
CA LEU A 89 27.04 21.49 -12.74
C LEU A 89 27.56 20.41 -13.70
N ASN A 90 28.45 20.76 -14.63
CA ASN A 90 28.97 19.82 -15.63
C ASN A 90 30.42 19.42 -15.32
N ASN A 91 30.64 18.74 -14.20
CA ASN A 91 31.71 17.74 -13.98
C ASN A 91 31.96 17.53 -12.49
N VAL A 92 31.40 16.48 -11.88
CA VAL A 92 31.96 15.93 -10.64
C VAL A 92 31.86 14.41 -10.65
N SER A 93 33.01 13.76 -10.63
CA SER A 93 33.18 12.30 -10.62
C SER A 93 32.82 11.67 -9.26
N GLY A 94 32.31 10.45 -9.30
CA GLY A 94 31.60 9.74 -8.22
C GLY A 94 32.40 9.38 -6.95
N GLN A 95 33.60 9.92 -6.73
CA GLN A 95 34.40 9.67 -5.53
C GLN A 95 34.48 10.86 -4.57
N GLN A 96 34.17 12.09 -5.00
CA GLN A 96 34.09 13.25 -4.08
C GLN A 96 32.69 13.42 -3.44
N VAL A 97 31.69 12.71 -3.93
CA VAL A 97 30.33 12.68 -3.37
C VAL A 97 30.27 11.88 -2.05
N ARG A 98 31.16 10.89 -1.86
CA ARG A 98 31.15 10.04 -0.65
C ARG A 98 31.76 10.72 0.58
N THR A 99 32.82 11.51 0.43
CA THR A 99 33.49 12.14 1.59
C THR A 99 32.85 13.45 2.04
N ARG A 100 31.95 14.04 1.23
CA ARG A 100 31.14 15.21 1.62
C ARG A 100 29.75 14.85 2.17
N ALA A 101 29.28 13.63 2.00
CA ALA A 101 28.00 13.19 2.56
C ALA A 101 28.07 12.91 4.07
N GLU A 102 29.22 12.47 4.59
CA GLU A 102 29.38 12.18 6.03
C GLU A 102 29.54 13.44 6.89
N SER A 103 30.12 14.54 6.37
CA SER A 103 30.22 15.82 7.11
C SER A 103 28.98 16.72 7.00
N TYR A 104 28.13 16.51 5.99
CA TYR A 104 26.87 17.27 5.84
C TYR A 104 25.72 16.70 6.67
N ALA A 105 25.71 15.38 6.93
CA ALA A 105 24.70 14.72 7.73
C ALA A 105 24.82 14.97 9.25
N VAL A 106 26.01 15.37 9.73
CA VAL A 106 26.27 15.66 11.15
C VAL A 106 26.43 17.16 11.42
N GLY A 107 26.85 17.97 10.43
CA GLY A 107 27.02 19.42 10.58
C GLY A 107 25.73 20.25 10.46
N GLN A 108 24.69 19.76 9.79
CA GLN A 108 23.42 20.51 9.61
C GLN A 108 22.40 20.33 10.75
N ALA A 109 22.66 19.45 11.72
CA ALA A 109 21.81 19.28 12.90
C ALA A 109 22.24 20.15 14.10
N GLY A 110 23.38 20.84 14.02
CA GLY A 110 23.98 21.58 15.14
C GLY A 110 23.74 23.10 15.13
N GLU A 111 23.69 23.76 13.98
CA GLU A 111 23.76 25.23 13.92
C GLU A 111 22.51 25.93 13.35
N VAL A 112 21.57 25.21 12.75
CA VAL A 112 20.25 25.76 12.36
C VAL A 112 19.23 25.71 13.52
N LEU A 113 19.52 24.93 14.57
CA LEU A 113 18.63 24.74 15.72
C LEU A 113 18.89 25.70 16.90
N GLN A 114 19.91 26.56 16.85
CA GLN A 114 20.29 27.37 18.02
C GLN A 114 19.90 28.86 17.99
N GLN A 115 19.58 29.45 16.83
CA GLN A 115 19.22 30.89 16.77
C GLN A 115 17.71 31.19 16.67
N GLN A 116 16.84 30.17 16.67
CA GLN A 116 15.38 30.33 16.76
C GLN A 116 14.75 29.51 17.90
N ALA A 117 15.54 28.97 18.83
CA ALA A 117 15.04 28.06 19.86
C ALA A 117 14.49 28.75 21.14
N GLN A 118 14.39 30.09 21.16
CA GLN A 118 14.01 30.82 22.39
C GLN A 118 12.71 31.63 22.32
N GLU A 119 11.98 31.63 21.19
CA GLU A 119 10.62 32.20 21.10
C GLU A 119 9.53 31.19 20.68
N LEU A 120 9.89 29.91 20.47
CA LEU A 120 8.98 28.81 20.10
C LEU A 120 8.76 27.86 21.29
N LEU A 121 7.96 28.26 22.28
CA LEU A 121 7.44 27.32 23.29
C LEU A 121 5.91 27.25 23.23
N SER A 122 5.41 26.98 22.02
CA SER A 122 4.12 26.33 21.75
C SER A 122 4.30 24.81 21.81
N PRO A 123 3.27 23.99 22.12
CA PRO A 123 3.45 22.55 22.34
C PRO A 123 4.20 21.91 21.17
N LEU A 124 5.33 21.28 21.46
CA LEU A 124 6.25 20.76 20.44
C LEU A 124 5.76 19.44 19.80
N GLY A 125 4.57 18.96 20.20
CA GLY A 125 3.93 17.76 19.67
C GLY A 125 3.90 16.57 20.64
N THR A 126 3.59 15.39 20.10
CA THR A 126 3.43 14.14 20.86
C THR A 126 4.26 13.03 20.22
N ALA A 127 5.13 12.40 21.00
CA ALA A 127 5.84 11.19 20.61
C ALA A 127 5.14 9.97 21.23
N LYS A 128 4.74 9.00 20.41
CA LYS A 128 4.09 7.75 20.85
C LYS A 128 4.96 6.56 20.48
N LEU A 129 5.26 5.71 21.45
CA LEU A 129 5.85 4.38 21.25
C LEU A 129 4.81 3.33 21.62
N SER A 130 4.50 2.39 20.71
CA SER A 130 3.54 1.32 20.96
C SER A 130 4.23 -0.04 20.80
N LEU A 131 4.08 -0.89 21.81
CA LEU A 131 4.54 -2.27 21.83
C LEU A 131 3.31 -3.17 21.78
N VAL A 132 3.13 -3.87 20.68
CA VAL A 132 1.98 -4.77 20.46
C VAL A 132 2.46 -6.20 20.65
N MET A 133 1.76 -6.99 21.46
CA MET A 133 1.98 -8.41 21.64
C MET A 133 0.76 -9.19 21.13
N SER A 134 1.00 -10.14 20.24
CA SER A 134 -0.02 -11.07 19.75
C SER A 134 -0.11 -12.35 20.60
N ASP A 135 -1.15 -13.15 20.38
CA ASP A 135 -1.34 -14.48 21.01
C ASP A 135 -0.15 -15.42 20.83
N GLN A 136 0.60 -15.25 19.74
CA GLN A 136 1.78 -16.06 19.43
C GLN A 136 3.04 -15.58 20.17
N GLY A 137 2.94 -14.54 20.99
CA GLY A 137 4.04 -13.93 21.73
C GLY A 137 5.03 -13.20 20.84
N ASP A 138 4.63 -12.82 19.62
CA ASP A 138 5.42 -11.95 18.77
C ASP A 138 5.17 -10.47 19.11
N PHE A 139 6.18 -9.64 18.87
CA PHE A 139 6.09 -8.18 19.03
C PHE A 139 5.90 -7.47 17.68
N SER A 140 5.31 -8.19 16.73
CA SER A 140 5.10 -7.69 15.38
C SER A 140 4.06 -6.58 15.40
N GLY A 141 4.39 -5.41 14.85
CA GLY A 141 3.53 -4.20 14.95
C GLY A 141 3.98 -3.18 15.97
N SER A 142 5.13 -3.38 16.62
CA SER A 142 5.78 -2.34 17.42
C SER A 142 6.06 -1.10 16.56
N SER A 143 5.70 0.07 17.07
CA SER A 143 5.66 1.31 16.28
C SER A 143 6.11 2.53 17.07
N GLY A 144 6.81 3.44 16.40
CA GLY A 144 7.13 4.77 16.87
C GLY A 144 6.44 5.81 16.00
N GLN A 145 5.81 6.80 16.60
CA GLN A 145 5.10 7.87 15.90
C GLN A 145 5.41 9.22 16.54
N LEU A 146 5.51 10.25 15.70
CA LEU A 146 5.71 11.64 16.10
C LEU A 146 4.62 12.49 15.46
N PHE A 147 3.82 13.14 16.29
CA PHE A 147 2.82 14.13 15.91
C PHE A 147 3.42 15.51 16.14
N SER A 148 3.38 16.39 15.14
CA SER A 148 3.94 17.74 15.21
C SER A 148 2.89 18.78 14.79
N PRO A 149 2.53 19.73 15.68
CA PRO A 149 1.67 20.84 15.30
C PRO A 149 2.46 21.84 14.44
N LEU A 150 1.95 22.12 13.24
CA LEU A 150 2.57 23.04 12.29
C LEU A 150 1.99 24.45 12.41
N TYR A 151 0.68 24.52 12.66
CA TYR A 151 -0.06 25.77 12.82
C TYR A 151 -1.19 25.56 13.83
N ASP A 152 -1.25 26.37 14.88
CA ASP A 152 -2.27 26.26 15.93
C ASP A 152 -2.75 27.65 16.36
N VAL A 153 -3.83 28.13 15.74
CA VAL A 153 -4.38 29.48 15.98
C VAL A 153 -5.91 29.42 15.95
N ASN A 154 -6.56 30.12 16.88
CA ASN A 154 -8.02 30.29 16.92
C ASN A 154 -8.83 28.97 16.85
N GLY A 155 -8.32 27.90 17.46
CA GLY A 155 -8.99 26.59 17.48
C GLY A 155 -8.81 25.76 16.20
N LEU A 156 -8.07 26.25 15.19
CA LEU A 156 -7.62 25.49 14.03
C LEU A 156 -6.20 24.96 14.30
N LEU A 157 -6.02 23.65 14.12
CA LEU A 157 -4.75 22.94 14.25
C LEU A 157 -4.43 22.24 12.93
N THR A 158 -3.37 22.67 12.24
CA THR A 158 -2.74 21.93 11.15
C THR A 158 -1.55 21.16 11.71
N TYR A 159 -1.45 19.88 11.39
CA TYR A 159 -0.41 19.00 11.93
C TYR A 159 0.20 18.11 10.86
N SER A 160 1.40 17.61 11.17
CA SER A 160 2.01 16.47 10.49
C SER A 160 2.18 15.30 11.44
N GLN A 161 2.19 14.09 10.88
CA GLN A 161 2.47 12.88 11.63
C GLN A 161 3.47 12.01 10.88
N LEU A 162 4.52 11.60 11.57
CA LEU A 162 5.53 10.65 11.08
C LEU A 162 5.41 9.35 11.86
N GLY A 163 5.50 8.22 11.17
CA GLY A 163 5.45 6.90 11.77
C GLY A 163 6.49 5.97 11.19
N LEU A 164 7.10 5.15 12.05
CA LEU A 164 7.95 4.02 11.66
C LEU A 164 7.47 2.78 12.41
N LEU A 165 7.22 1.71 11.66
CA LEU A 165 6.75 0.43 12.18
C LEU A 165 7.74 -0.66 11.80
N GLN A 166 8.07 -1.50 12.77
CA GLN A 166 8.85 -2.69 12.54
C GLN A 166 7.93 -3.92 12.47
N GLN A 167 8.01 -4.66 11.38
CA GLN A 167 7.35 -5.95 11.20
C GLN A 167 8.39 -7.07 11.10
N SER A 168 7.94 -8.30 11.31
CA SER A 168 8.77 -9.51 11.14
C SER A 168 9.38 -9.61 9.73
N GLN A 169 8.70 -9.03 8.74
CA GLN A 169 9.05 -9.14 7.33
C GLN A 169 9.46 -7.82 6.68
N GLY A 170 9.68 -6.72 7.42
CA GLY A 170 10.07 -5.44 6.84
C GLY A 170 9.84 -4.25 7.77
N SER A 171 10.17 -3.06 7.29
CA SER A 171 9.85 -1.79 7.95
C SER A 171 8.86 -1.00 7.09
N LEU A 172 7.97 -0.27 7.76
CA LEU A 172 6.95 0.54 7.12
C LEU A 172 7.02 1.97 7.66
N GLY A 173 7.01 2.94 6.74
CA GLY A 173 6.92 4.36 7.06
C GLY A 173 5.51 4.89 6.83
N ASN A 174 5.08 5.83 7.66
CA ASN A 174 3.87 6.61 7.45
C ASN A 174 4.18 8.10 7.49
N PHE A 175 3.62 8.86 6.55
CA PHE A 175 3.65 10.31 6.55
C PHE A 175 2.21 10.83 6.42
N GLY A 176 1.75 11.58 7.41
CA GLY A 176 0.40 12.13 7.46
C GLY A 176 0.39 13.65 7.56
N LEU A 177 -0.63 14.26 6.95
CA LEU A 177 -0.98 15.66 7.10
C LEU A 177 -2.48 15.78 7.38
N GLY A 178 -2.85 16.68 8.27
CA GLY A 178 -4.26 16.85 8.60
C GLY A 178 -4.56 18.18 9.25
N GLN A 179 -5.85 18.46 9.37
CA GLN A 179 -6.37 19.63 10.05
C GLN A 179 -7.46 19.22 11.02
N ARG A 180 -7.49 19.87 12.19
CA ARG A 180 -8.53 19.76 13.21
C ARG A 180 -9.02 21.15 13.57
N TRP A 181 -10.33 21.33 13.70
CA TRP A 181 -10.93 22.59 14.13
C TRP A 181 -11.98 22.36 15.19
N VAL A 182 -12.10 23.31 16.11
CA VAL A 182 -13.13 23.31 17.15
C VAL A 182 -14.44 23.85 16.57
N ALA A 183 -15.51 23.07 16.71
CA ALA A 183 -16.87 23.42 16.31
C ALA A 183 -17.82 23.16 17.50
N GLY A 184 -18.03 24.18 18.34
CA GLY A 184 -18.77 24.05 19.59
C GLY A 184 -18.08 23.07 20.54
N ASP A 185 -18.80 22.06 21.00
CA ASP A 185 -18.30 20.99 21.88
C ASP A 185 -17.68 19.80 21.11
N TRP A 186 -17.35 20.01 19.84
CA TRP A 186 -16.73 19.00 18.98
C TRP A 186 -15.40 19.49 18.43
N LEU A 187 -14.46 18.57 18.29
CA LEU A 187 -13.26 18.72 17.48
C LEU A 187 -13.44 17.88 16.22
N LEU A 188 -13.58 18.55 15.10
CA LEU A 188 -13.72 17.91 13.79
C LEU A 188 -12.37 17.94 13.08
N GLY A 189 -12.11 16.95 12.23
CA GLY A 189 -10.86 16.92 11.49
C GLY A 189 -10.92 16.05 10.25
N TYR A 190 -9.95 16.27 9.39
CA TYR A 190 -9.64 15.37 8.28
C TYR A 190 -8.14 15.17 8.19
N ASN A 191 -7.74 14.03 7.64
CA ASN A 191 -6.33 13.70 7.47
C ASN A 191 -6.09 12.90 6.19
N THR A 192 -4.88 13.00 5.67
CA THR A 192 -4.38 12.24 4.54
C THR A 192 -3.06 11.62 4.95
N VAL A 193 -2.88 10.32 4.68
CA VAL A 193 -1.66 9.61 5.06
C VAL A 193 -1.14 8.78 3.90
N LEU A 194 0.17 8.81 3.71
CA LEU A 194 0.91 7.96 2.80
C LEU A 194 1.67 6.92 3.61
N ASP A 195 1.45 5.65 3.28
CA ASP A 195 2.17 4.52 3.86
C ASP A 195 3.08 3.92 2.80
N SER A 196 4.32 3.60 3.19
CA SER A 196 5.31 2.98 2.31
C SER A 196 5.97 1.79 3.00
N ASP A 197 5.84 0.61 2.40
CA ASP A 197 6.62 -0.58 2.76
C ASP A 197 7.96 -0.53 2.01
N PHE A 198 9.04 -0.22 2.73
CA PHE A 198 10.36 -0.04 2.14
C PHE A 198 10.96 -1.33 1.57
N LYS A 199 10.59 -2.50 2.10
CA LYS A 199 11.15 -3.78 1.65
C LYS A 199 10.44 -4.27 0.39
N ARG A 200 9.12 -4.10 0.32
CA ARG A 200 8.26 -4.54 -0.79
C ARG A 200 8.05 -3.48 -1.86
N ASN A 201 8.44 -2.23 -1.60
CA ASN A 201 8.19 -1.08 -2.47
C ASN A 201 6.69 -0.91 -2.80
N GLN A 202 5.86 -1.09 -1.79
CA GLN A 202 4.40 -0.99 -1.91
C GLN A 202 3.88 0.21 -1.13
N ASN A 203 3.06 1.01 -1.79
CA ASN A 203 2.55 2.26 -1.29
C ASN A 203 1.02 2.23 -1.17
N ARG A 204 0.51 2.86 -0.13
CA ARG A 204 -0.92 3.01 0.16
C ARG A 204 -1.20 4.44 0.58
N ALA A 205 -2.31 4.99 0.12
CA ALA A 205 -2.85 6.25 0.62
C ALA A 205 -4.05 5.98 1.52
N SER A 206 -4.32 6.88 2.46
CA SER A 206 -5.59 6.91 3.17
C SER A 206 -6.13 8.32 3.33
N LEU A 207 -7.45 8.41 3.37
CA LEU A 207 -8.20 9.61 3.73
C LEU A 207 -8.99 9.30 5.00
N GLY A 208 -8.87 10.15 6.00
CA GLY A 208 -9.49 10.00 7.30
C GLY A 208 -10.36 11.20 7.66
N ALA A 209 -11.44 10.94 8.38
CA ALA A 209 -12.31 11.93 9.01
C ALA A 209 -12.42 11.65 10.50
N GLU A 210 -12.43 12.71 11.31
CA GLU A 210 -12.44 12.67 12.77
C GLU A 210 -13.58 13.55 13.30
N ALA A 211 -14.34 13.03 14.26
CA ALA A 211 -15.33 13.79 15.02
C ALA A 211 -15.23 13.40 16.50
N TRP A 212 -14.60 14.26 17.29
CA TRP A 212 -14.31 14.00 18.69
C TRP A 212 -15.14 14.90 19.57
N GLY A 213 -15.82 14.31 20.55
CA GLY A 213 -16.42 14.97 21.69
C GLY A 213 -15.60 14.71 22.96
N ASP A 214 -16.08 15.20 24.10
CA ASP A 214 -15.36 15.07 25.38
C ASP A 214 -15.24 13.63 25.90
N PHE A 215 -16.18 12.77 25.55
CA PHE A 215 -16.22 11.38 26.01
C PHE A 215 -16.29 10.36 24.88
N LEU A 216 -16.72 10.78 23.69
CA LEU A 216 -16.89 9.92 22.52
C LEU A 216 -16.02 10.43 21.38
N ARG A 217 -15.30 9.54 20.70
CA ARG A 217 -14.47 9.87 19.54
C ARG A 217 -14.84 8.94 18.41
N PHE A 218 -15.10 9.54 17.25
CA PHE A 218 -15.37 8.84 16.01
C PHE A 218 -14.25 9.12 15.02
N SER A 219 -13.79 8.06 14.37
CA SER A 219 -12.79 8.12 13.30
C SER A 219 -13.22 7.17 12.19
N ALA A 220 -13.15 7.65 10.94
CA ALA A 220 -13.43 6.84 9.76
C ALA A 220 -12.29 7.02 8.78
N ASN A 221 -11.76 5.91 8.25
CA ASN A 221 -10.61 5.95 7.35
C ASN A 221 -10.89 5.09 6.12
N TYR A 222 -10.59 5.62 4.94
CA TYR A 222 -10.61 4.89 3.69
C TYR A 222 -9.18 4.65 3.20
N TYR A 223 -8.89 3.44 2.76
CA TYR A 223 -7.58 2.98 2.31
C TYR A 223 -7.59 2.67 0.83
N TYR A 224 -6.64 3.25 0.10
CA TYR A 224 -6.49 3.08 -1.34
C TYR A 224 -5.07 2.64 -1.70
N PRO A 225 -4.90 1.54 -2.45
CA PRO A 225 -3.59 1.13 -2.93
C PRO A 225 -3.06 2.09 -4.00
N LEU A 226 -1.85 2.60 -3.80
CA LEU A 226 -1.14 3.37 -4.83
C LEU A 226 -0.25 2.48 -5.70
N SER A 227 0.18 1.33 -5.17
CA SER A 227 0.97 0.35 -5.91
C SER A 227 0.10 -0.69 -6.59
N ALA A 228 0.50 -1.06 -7.81
CA ALA A 228 -0.06 -2.19 -8.54
C ALA A 228 0.30 -3.54 -7.87
N LEU A 229 -0.33 -4.60 -8.36
CA LEU A 229 0.03 -5.97 -8.01
C LEU A 229 1.48 -6.25 -8.41
N ALA A 230 2.33 -6.51 -7.41
CA ALA A 230 3.75 -6.77 -7.61
C ALA A 230 4.13 -8.16 -7.09
N GLN A 231 5.13 -8.76 -7.74
CA GLN A 231 5.66 -10.06 -7.36
C GLN A 231 6.30 -10.00 -5.96
N GLN A 232 6.03 -11.01 -5.14
CA GLN A 232 6.73 -11.13 -3.86
C GLN A 232 8.15 -11.66 -4.09
N LYS A 233 9.15 -11.01 -3.48
CA LYS A 233 10.55 -11.47 -3.52
C LYS A 233 10.72 -12.92 -3.07
N ASP A 234 9.89 -13.38 -2.14
CA ASP A 234 10.00 -14.71 -1.53
C ASP A 234 9.03 -15.74 -2.15
N ASN A 235 8.13 -15.33 -3.05
CA ASN A 235 7.17 -16.23 -3.70
C ASN A 235 6.78 -15.73 -5.10
N ALA A 236 7.30 -16.39 -6.14
CA ALA A 236 7.11 -15.99 -7.53
C ALA A 236 5.69 -16.27 -8.07
N GLU A 237 4.92 -17.13 -7.42
CA GLU A 237 3.59 -17.59 -7.86
C GLU A 237 2.47 -16.63 -7.46
N PHE A 238 2.71 -15.77 -6.47
CA PHE A 238 1.73 -14.81 -5.96
C PHE A 238 2.16 -13.37 -6.18
N LEU A 239 1.23 -12.60 -6.73
CA LEU A 239 1.27 -11.15 -6.72
C LEU A 239 0.63 -10.65 -5.42
N SER A 240 1.12 -9.52 -4.91
CA SER A 240 0.54 -8.86 -3.75
C SER A 240 0.44 -7.36 -3.98
N ARG A 241 -0.56 -6.74 -3.36
CA ARG A 241 -0.65 -5.29 -3.20
C ARG A 241 -1.42 -4.96 -1.90
N PRO A 242 -1.35 -3.73 -1.39
CA PRO A 242 -2.25 -3.30 -0.33
C PRO A 242 -3.71 -3.49 -0.78
N ALA A 243 -4.55 -4.02 0.10
CA ALA A 243 -5.98 -4.14 -0.15
C ALA A 243 -6.65 -2.77 0.02
N SER A 244 -7.60 -2.44 -0.86
CA SER A 244 -8.52 -1.34 -0.60
C SER A 244 -9.50 -1.74 0.52
N GLY A 245 -9.92 -0.76 1.31
CA GLY A 245 -10.80 -1.02 2.44
C GLY A 245 -11.14 0.23 3.21
N TYR A 246 -11.94 0.07 4.26
CA TYR A 246 -12.19 1.14 5.21
C TYR A 246 -12.25 0.59 6.62
N ASP A 247 -12.04 1.49 7.58
CA ASP A 247 -12.37 1.25 8.98
C ASP A 247 -13.21 2.39 9.55
N ILE A 248 -14.00 2.04 10.56
CA ILE A 248 -14.75 2.96 11.40
C ILE A 248 -14.46 2.59 12.84
N THR A 249 -13.96 3.53 13.62
CA THR A 249 -13.59 3.35 15.01
C THR A 249 -14.35 4.32 15.89
N THR A 250 -15.00 3.78 16.91
CA THR A 250 -15.66 4.53 17.99
C THR A 250 -14.93 4.26 19.29
N GLN A 251 -14.50 5.30 19.99
CA GLN A 251 -13.88 5.21 21.31
C GLN A 251 -14.72 5.98 22.33
N GLY A 252 -14.91 5.40 23.50
CA GLY A 252 -15.65 5.99 24.61
C GLY A 252 -14.85 5.96 25.90
N TYR A 253 -14.95 7.01 26.72
CA TYR A 253 -14.36 7.08 28.05
C TYR A 253 -15.45 7.30 29.10
N LEU A 254 -15.29 6.70 30.29
CA LEU A 254 -16.25 6.89 31.37
C LEU A 254 -16.22 8.34 31.87
N PRO A 255 -17.37 9.03 32.00
CA PRO A 255 -17.39 10.44 32.41
C PRO A 255 -16.77 10.70 33.78
N PHE A 256 -17.00 9.78 34.72
CA PHE A 256 -16.53 9.84 36.10
C PHE A 256 -15.15 9.21 36.32
N TYR A 257 -14.62 8.46 35.34
CA TYR A 257 -13.32 7.77 35.46
C TYR A 257 -12.64 7.61 34.09
N ARG A 258 -12.07 8.71 33.59
CA ARG A 258 -11.48 8.79 32.23
C ARG A 258 -10.23 7.94 32.01
N GLN A 259 -9.71 7.28 33.06
CA GLN A 259 -8.65 6.29 32.98
C GLN A 259 -9.10 5.03 32.25
N ILE A 260 -10.40 4.71 32.26
CA ILE A 260 -10.96 3.55 31.57
C ILE A 260 -11.75 4.02 30.35
N GLY A 261 -11.48 3.38 29.21
CA GLY A 261 -12.27 3.52 28.01
C GLY A 261 -12.55 2.18 27.34
N GLY A 262 -13.46 2.23 26.38
CA GLY A 262 -13.74 1.15 25.45
C GLY A 262 -13.60 1.63 24.02
N SER A 263 -13.28 0.71 23.12
CA SER A 263 -13.24 0.96 21.68
C SER A 263 -13.97 -0.12 20.91
N LEU A 264 -14.67 0.29 19.86
CA LEU A 264 -15.31 -0.58 18.88
C LEU A 264 -14.83 -0.16 17.50
N SER A 265 -14.21 -1.07 16.78
CA SER A 265 -13.76 -0.85 15.40
C SER A 265 -14.42 -1.86 14.47
N TYR A 266 -14.87 -1.40 13.31
CA TYR A 266 -15.34 -2.23 12.21
C TYR A 266 -14.44 -1.98 11.00
N GLU A 267 -14.01 -3.04 10.33
CA GLU A 267 -13.19 -2.94 9.12
C GLU A 267 -13.67 -3.90 8.04
N GLN A 268 -13.61 -3.44 6.79
CA GLN A 268 -13.95 -4.20 5.58
C GLN A 268 -12.88 -3.93 4.53
N TYR A 269 -12.42 -4.99 3.88
CA TYR A 269 -11.48 -4.91 2.77
C TYR A 269 -12.05 -5.62 1.56
N TRP A 270 -11.56 -5.27 0.37
CA TRP A 270 -11.98 -5.86 -0.90
C TRP A 270 -10.85 -6.62 -1.57
N GLY A 271 -11.19 -7.75 -2.19
CA GLY A 271 -10.29 -8.61 -2.95
C GLY A 271 -10.55 -10.09 -2.71
N GLU A 272 -10.22 -10.92 -3.72
CA GLU A 272 -10.47 -12.37 -3.69
C GLU A 272 -9.65 -13.11 -2.62
N ASN A 273 -8.44 -12.66 -2.34
CA ASN A 273 -7.53 -13.31 -1.39
C ASN A 273 -6.86 -12.28 -0.48
N VAL A 274 -7.60 -11.76 0.49
CA VAL A 274 -7.14 -10.77 1.46
C VAL A 274 -6.74 -11.43 2.77
N ASN A 275 -5.59 -11.05 3.33
CA ASN A 275 -5.10 -11.56 4.62
C ASN A 275 -5.38 -10.54 5.75
N LEU A 276 -6.63 -10.47 6.22
CA LEU A 276 -7.08 -9.46 7.20
C LEU A 276 -6.46 -9.61 8.60
N PHE A 277 -6.13 -10.84 8.99
CA PHE A 277 -5.60 -11.18 10.32
C PHE A 277 -4.08 -11.34 10.36
N GLY A 278 -3.40 -11.25 9.22
CA GLY A 278 -1.96 -11.51 9.15
C GLY A 278 -1.56 -12.97 9.43
N SER A 279 -2.54 -13.87 9.63
CA SER A 279 -2.34 -15.28 9.97
C SER A 279 -1.97 -16.18 8.78
N GLY A 280 -2.03 -15.63 7.57
CA GLY A 280 -1.78 -16.36 6.32
C GLY A 280 -3.03 -16.99 5.70
N LYS A 281 -4.15 -17.04 6.45
CA LYS A 281 -5.45 -17.41 5.90
C LYS A 281 -6.00 -16.25 5.06
N LYS A 282 -6.24 -16.52 3.78
CA LYS A 282 -6.78 -15.54 2.82
C LYS A 282 -8.29 -15.73 2.71
N GLN A 283 -9.02 -14.63 2.62
CA GLN A 283 -10.48 -14.59 2.56
C GLN A 283 -10.93 -13.67 1.43
N ASN A 284 -12.11 -13.93 0.87
CA ASN A 284 -12.74 -13.08 -0.12
C ASN A 284 -13.52 -11.97 0.58
N ASP A 285 -13.27 -10.71 0.21
CA ASP A 285 -13.91 -9.51 0.76
C ASP A 285 -14.14 -9.56 2.29
N PRO A 286 -13.07 -9.73 3.11
CA PRO A 286 -13.23 -10.01 4.53
C PRO A 286 -13.64 -8.78 5.33
N ARG A 287 -14.40 -9.05 6.38
CA ARG A 287 -14.75 -8.11 7.44
C ARG A 287 -14.34 -8.59 8.81
N ALA A 288 -14.05 -7.64 9.68
CA ALA A 288 -13.80 -7.89 11.09
C ALA A 288 -14.38 -6.78 11.96
N MET A 289 -14.72 -7.18 13.18
CA MET A 289 -15.06 -6.31 14.28
C MET A 289 -14.02 -6.47 15.37
N GLN A 290 -13.62 -5.38 16.02
CA GLN A 290 -12.67 -5.37 17.10
C GLN A 290 -13.26 -4.66 18.31
N LEU A 291 -13.24 -5.33 19.44
CA LEU A 291 -13.61 -4.80 20.74
C LEU A 291 -12.33 -4.53 21.52
N GLY A 292 -12.25 -3.38 22.18
CA GLY A 292 -11.09 -2.99 22.97
C GLY A 292 -11.46 -2.39 24.30
N VAL A 293 -10.62 -2.66 25.30
CA VAL A 293 -10.66 -2.01 26.60
C VAL A 293 -9.31 -1.34 26.82
N ASN A 294 -9.32 -0.06 27.18
CA ASN A 294 -8.12 0.71 27.42
C ASN A 294 -8.07 1.23 28.86
N TYR A 295 -6.90 1.07 29.49
CA TYR A 295 -6.60 1.58 30.82
C TYR A 295 -5.39 2.51 30.76
N THR A 296 -5.59 3.77 31.14
CA THR A 296 -4.59 4.84 31.16
C THR A 296 -4.42 5.29 32.62
N PRO A 297 -3.53 4.65 33.40
CA PRO A 297 -3.31 5.05 34.80
C PRO A 297 -2.75 6.46 34.93
N VAL A 298 -1.91 6.86 33.98
CA VAL A 298 -1.26 8.18 33.88
C VAL A 298 -1.22 8.59 32.40
N PRO A 299 -1.19 9.90 32.05
CA PRO A 299 -1.20 10.32 30.65
C PRO A 299 -0.11 9.69 29.77
N LEU A 300 1.05 9.40 30.35
CA LEU A 300 2.19 8.79 29.66
C LEU A 300 1.95 7.33 29.26
N VAL A 301 1.12 6.56 29.98
CA VAL A 301 1.03 5.10 29.83
C VAL A 301 -0.40 4.68 29.53
N THR A 302 -0.60 3.90 28.48
CA THR A 302 -1.88 3.26 28.17
C THR A 302 -1.68 1.79 27.88
N VAL A 303 -2.49 0.95 28.51
CA VAL A 303 -2.58 -0.49 28.23
C VAL A 303 -3.90 -0.73 27.51
N LYS A 304 -3.87 -1.44 26.38
CA LYS A 304 -5.08 -1.86 25.67
C LYS A 304 -5.13 -3.38 25.57
N ALA A 305 -6.29 -3.95 25.82
CA ALA A 305 -6.63 -5.33 25.48
C ALA A 305 -7.63 -5.28 24.34
N LEU A 306 -7.35 -6.00 23.26
CA LEU A 306 -8.13 -5.98 22.02
C LEU A 306 -8.52 -7.40 21.65
N HIS A 307 -9.80 -7.62 21.36
CA HIS A 307 -10.34 -8.86 20.83
C HIS A 307 -10.93 -8.60 19.45
N LYS A 308 -10.34 -9.20 18.42
CA LYS A 308 -10.77 -9.06 17.03
C LYS A 308 -11.45 -10.34 16.56
N MET A 309 -12.63 -10.20 15.96
CA MET A 309 -13.45 -11.29 15.41
C MET A 309 -13.74 -11.02 13.93
N GLY A 310 -13.73 -12.05 13.10
CA GLY A 310 -14.01 -11.93 11.67
C GLY A 310 -14.74 -13.14 11.11
N GLU A 311 -14.95 -13.13 9.80
CA GLU A 311 -15.67 -14.20 9.11
C GLU A 311 -14.93 -15.54 9.20
N GLY A 312 -15.71 -16.63 9.17
CA GLY A 312 -15.18 -17.99 9.25
C GLY A 312 -14.66 -18.39 10.63
N GLY A 313 -15.09 -17.69 11.70
CA GLY A 313 -14.71 -18.00 13.09
C GLY A 313 -13.26 -17.67 13.44
N VAL A 314 -12.61 -16.81 12.64
CA VAL A 314 -11.25 -16.35 12.92
C VAL A 314 -11.29 -15.26 13.98
N SER A 315 -10.52 -15.43 15.05
CA SER A 315 -10.33 -14.43 16.09
C SER A 315 -8.85 -14.21 16.39
N GLN A 316 -8.54 -13.07 16.98
CA GLN A 316 -7.19 -12.71 17.40
C GLN A 316 -7.27 -11.80 18.63
N ASP A 317 -6.52 -12.14 19.67
CA ASP A 317 -6.32 -11.26 20.82
C ASP A 317 -4.99 -10.52 20.71
N GLN A 318 -4.98 -9.28 21.20
CA GLN A 318 -3.80 -8.43 21.21
C GLN A 318 -3.75 -7.60 22.48
N VAL A 319 -2.54 -7.42 22.99
CA VAL A 319 -2.26 -6.50 24.09
C VAL A 319 -1.28 -5.43 23.59
N GLU A 320 -1.66 -4.16 23.71
CA GLU A 320 -0.84 -3.00 23.35
C GLU A 320 -0.42 -2.26 24.62
N LEU A 321 0.89 -2.03 24.78
CA LEU A 321 1.44 -1.06 25.71
C LEU A 321 1.88 0.17 24.92
N ALA A 322 1.25 1.31 25.19
CA ALA A 322 1.57 2.59 24.56
C ALA A 322 2.17 3.58 25.57
N LEU A 323 3.29 4.18 25.19
CA LEU A 323 3.95 5.28 25.89
C LEU A 323 3.79 6.56 25.06
N SER A 324 3.06 7.54 25.59
CA SER A 324 2.72 8.80 24.91
C SER A 324 3.33 10.00 25.62
N TYR A 325 4.46 10.50 25.11
CA TYR A 325 5.18 11.63 25.67
C TYR A 325 4.82 12.93 24.96
N ARG A 326 4.31 13.90 25.70
CA ARG A 326 3.91 15.22 25.21
C ARG A 326 5.05 16.21 25.43
N LEU A 327 5.57 16.75 24.34
CA LEU A 327 6.69 17.68 24.38
C LEU A 327 6.22 19.06 24.88
N GLY A 328 6.98 19.66 25.79
CA GLY A 328 6.63 20.94 26.43
C GLY A 328 5.70 20.82 27.64
N VAL A 329 5.18 19.62 27.96
CA VAL A 329 4.41 19.38 29.19
C VAL A 329 5.35 18.85 30.28
N PRO A 330 5.36 19.40 31.51
CA PRO A 330 6.18 18.88 32.60
C PRO A 330 5.96 17.39 32.85
N LEU A 331 7.05 16.62 32.98
CA LEU A 331 6.98 15.15 33.16
C LEU A 331 6.09 14.76 34.34
N VAL A 332 6.13 15.52 35.45
CA VAL A 332 5.28 15.29 36.62
C VAL A 332 3.80 15.22 36.25
N LYS A 333 3.31 16.10 35.35
CA LYS A 333 1.92 16.07 34.90
C LYS A 333 1.61 14.83 34.04
N GLN A 334 2.61 14.27 33.38
CA GLN A 334 2.44 13.12 32.49
C GLN A 334 2.49 11.77 33.22
N ILE A 335 3.11 11.73 34.40
CA ILE A 335 3.16 10.53 35.27
C ILE A 335 2.17 10.60 36.44
N SER A 336 1.35 11.64 36.49
CA SER A 336 0.38 11.88 37.54
C SER A 336 -1.04 11.44 37.12
N PRO A 337 -1.72 10.60 37.92
CA PRO A 337 -3.08 10.12 37.60
C PRO A 337 -4.14 11.22 37.50
N GLU A 338 -3.98 12.32 38.26
CA GLU A 338 -4.93 13.44 38.30
C GLU A 338 -5.02 14.21 36.98
N TYR A 339 -4.00 14.12 36.12
CA TYR A 339 -3.98 14.79 34.82
C TYR A 339 -4.56 13.93 33.69
N VAL A 340 -4.94 12.68 33.93
CA VAL A 340 -5.56 11.82 32.90
C VAL A 340 -6.84 12.46 32.36
N ALA A 341 -7.68 13.00 33.24
CA ALA A 341 -8.94 13.60 32.83
C ALA A 341 -8.74 14.82 31.92
N GLN A 342 -7.74 15.65 32.22
CA GLN A 342 -7.35 16.78 31.40
C GLN A 342 -6.74 16.33 30.07
N ALA A 343 -5.85 15.33 30.07
CA ALA A 343 -5.21 14.80 28.87
C ALA A 343 -6.23 14.19 27.88
N LYS A 344 -7.30 13.59 28.40
CA LYS A 344 -8.37 12.97 27.60
C LYS A 344 -9.51 13.93 27.20
N SER A 345 -9.56 15.14 27.76
CA SER A 345 -10.51 16.19 27.34
C SER A 345 -10.28 16.62 25.89
N LEU A 346 -11.26 17.27 25.25
CA LEU A 346 -11.12 17.78 23.89
C LEU A 346 -9.88 18.67 23.68
N ARG A 347 -9.66 19.61 24.60
CA ARG A 347 -8.48 20.49 24.57
C ARG A 347 -7.18 19.72 24.72
N GLY A 348 -7.18 18.73 25.62
CA GLY A 348 -6.02 17.90 25.88
C GLY A 348 -5.70 16.96 24.73
N SER A 349 -6.71 16.40 24.08
CA SER A 349 -6.54 15.36 23.07
C SER A 349 -6.27 15.87 21.68
N ARG A 350 -6.41 17.18 21.42
CA ARG A 350 -6.19 17.74 20.07
C ARG A 350 -4.82 17.42 19.45
N TYR A 351 -3.82 17.11 20.26
CA TYR A 351 -2.47 16.68 19.84
C TYR A 351 -2.24 15.16 19.92
N ASP A 352 -3.30 14.37 20.13
CA ASP A 352 -3.24 12.92 20.06
C ASP A 352 -3.08 12.49 18.59
N ASN A 353 -2.37 11.39 18.35
CA ASN A 353 -2.19 10.83 17.01
C ASN A 353 -3.53 10.48 16.35
N ILE A 354 -3.54 10.40 15.03
CA ILE A 354 -4.70 9.96 14.25
C ILE A 354 -5.04 8.49 14.55
N GLU A 355 -6.33 8.19 14.72
CA GLU A 355 -6.83 6.83 14.96
C GLU A 355 -7.11 6.15 13.61
N ARG A 356 -6.21 5.25 13.22
CA ARG A 356 -6.27 4.49 11.95
C ARG A 356 -5.44 3.20 12.03
N LYS A 357 -5.63 2.31 11.07
CA LYS A 357 -4.78 1.14 10.85
C LYS A 357 -3.49 1.48 10.10
N ASN A 358 -2.40 1.60 10.85
CA ASN A 358 -1.08 1.97 10.29
C ASN A 358 -0.40 0.85 9.50
N VAL A 359 -0.78 -0.41 9.72
CA VAL A 359 -0.28 -1.56 8.96
C VAL A 359 -1.21 -1.86 7.78
N PRO A 360 -0.73 -1.81 6.53
CA PRO A 360 -1.50 -2.21 5.37
C PRO A 360 -1.95 -3.67 5.45
N VAL A 361 -3.24 -3.88 5.21
CA VAL A 361 -3.76 -5.22 4.92
C VAL A 361 -3.41 -5.54 3.47
N MET A 362 -2.97 -6.78 3.23
CA MET A 362 -2.49 -7.21 1.92
C MET A 362 -3.53 -8.07 1.23
N GLU A 363 -3.76 -7.79 -0.05
CA GLU A 363 -4.42 -8.70 -0.98
C GLU A 363 -3.39 -9.45 -1.83
N PHE A 364 -3.78 -10.64 -2.25
CA PHE A 364 -2.96 -11.53 -3.05
C PHE A 364 -3.72 -11.93 -4.31
N ARG A 365 -2.99 -12.19 -5.39
CA ARG A 365 -3.54 -12.81 -6.59
C ARG A 365 -2.58 -13.88 -7.08
N GLN A 366 -3.10 -15.08 -7.34
CA GLN A 366 -2.30 -16.11 -7.97
C GLN A 366 -2.06 -15.73 -9.43
N ARG A 367 -0.81 -15.79 -9.87
CA ARG A 367 -0.46 -15.52 -11.27
C ARG A 367 -0.95 -16.69 -12.13
N LYS A 368 -1.48 -16.40 -13.32
CA LYS A 368 -1.73 -17.43 -14.33
C LYS A 368 -0.37 -17.92 -14.85
N THR A 369 0.06 -19.09 -14.39
CA THR A 369 1.37 -19.68 -14.72
C THR A 369 1.36 -20.55 -15.98
N LEU A 370 0.18 -20.95 -16.44
CA LEU A 370 -0.04 -21.76 -17.64
C LEU A 370 -1.27 -21.27 -18.42
N GLN A 371 -1.12 -21.09 -19.72
CA GLN A 371 -2.19 -20.82 -20.68
C GLN A 371 -1.90 -21.59 -21.97
N VAL A 372 -2.94 -22.13 -22.59
CA VAL A 372 -2.84 -22.85 -23.86
C VAL A 372 -3.99 -22.45 -24.79
N PHE A 373 -3.66 -22.21 -26.05
CA PHE A 373 -4.61 -21.98 -27.12
C PHE A 373 -4.29 -22.93 -28.29
N LEU A 374 -5.32 -23.55 -28.84
CA LEU A 374 -5.23 -24.42 -30.00
C LEU A 374 -5.65 -23.62 -31.24
N ALA A 375 -4.72 -23.45 -32.18
CA ALA A 375 -4.96 -22.71 -33.40
C ALA A 375 -6.03 -23.41 -34.27
N THR A 376 -7.01 -22.63 -34.72
CA THR A 376 -8.07 -23.13 -35.61
C THR A 376 -7.54 -23.25 -37.04
N PRO A 377 -7.65 -24.43 -37.68
CA PRO A 377 -7.26 -24.60 -39.08
C PRO A 377 -8.22 -23.90 -40.05
N PRO A 378 -7.84 -23.75 -41.34
CA PRO A 378 -8.75 -23.19 -42.34
C PRO A 378 -10.06 -24.00 -42.41
N TRP A 379 -11.18 -23.31 -42.60
CA TRP A 379 -12.54 -23.86 -42.49
C TRP A 379 -12.94 -24.88 -43.57
N SER A 380 -12.10 -25.09 -44.59
CA SER A 380 -12.34 -26.05 -45.67
C SER A 380 -11.25 -27.12 -45.64
N LEU A 381 -11.54 -28.26 -45.03
CA LEU A 381 -10.61 -29.38 -44.94
C LEU A 381 -10.91 -30.40 -46.02
N GLN A 382 -9.86 -30.86 -46.71
CA GLN A 382 -10.00 -31.91 -47.72
C GLN A 382 -9.94 -33.29 -47.06
N PRO A 383 -10.76 -34.26 -47.51
CA PRO A 383 -10.67 -35.64 -47.03
C PRO A 383 -9.25 -36.22 -47.20
N GLY A 384 -8.71 -36.84 -46.15
CA GLY A 384 -7.35 -37.43 -46.16
C GLY A 384 -6.19 -36.44 -46.00
N GLU A 385 -6.45 -35.14 -45.87
CA GLU A 385 -5.42 -34.14 -45.62
C GLU A 385 -4.76 -34.35 -44.24
N THR A 386 -3.43 -34.21 -44.17
CA THR A 386 -2.71 -34.21 -42.89
C THR A 386 -2.46 -32.78 -42.42
N LEU A 387 -2.98 -32.44 -41.25
CA LEU A 387 -2.88 -31.08 -40.70
C LEU A 387 -1.98 -31.06 -39.47
N PRO A 388 -0.95 -30.19 -39.45
CA PRO A 388 -0.18 -29.96 -38.23
C PRO A 388 -1.00 -29.13 -37.23
N LEU A 389 -1.06 -29.60 -35.99
CA LEU A 389 -1.71 -28.89 -34.89
C LEU A 389 -0.69 -27.94 -34.24
N LYS A 390 -1.07 -26.67 -34.15
CA LYS A 390 -0.26 -25.63 -33.53
C LYS A 390 -0.88 -25.18 -32.22
N LEU A 391 -0.13 -25.37 -31.14
CA LEU A 391 -0.46 -24.86 -29.82
C LEU A 391 0.32 -23.57 -29.56
N GLU A 392 -0.39 -22.52 -29.14
CA GLU A 392 0.22 -21.35 -28.53
C GLU A 392 0.17 -21.53 -27.02
N ILE A 393 1.35 -21.75 -26.41
CA ILE A 393 1.48 -22.05 -25.00
C ILE A 393 2.27 -20.92 -24.34
N LYS A 394 1.68 -20.34 -23.30
CA LYS A 394 2.40 -19.43 -22.41
C LYS A 394 2.52 -20.09 -21.05
N THR A 395 3.74 -20.49 -20.70
CA THR A 395 4.03 -21.17 -19.43
C THR A 395 5.25 -20.59 -18.73
N THR A 396 5.23 -20.60 -17.40
CA THR A 396 6.41 -20.33 -16.55
C THR A 396 7.07 -21.63 -16.09
N ASN A 397 6.31 -22.73 -16.09
CA ASN A 397 6.71 -24.03 -15.59
C ASN A 397 6.90 -25.03 -16.74
N LYS A 398 7.62 -26.13 -16.49
CA LYS A 398 7.82 -27.17 -17.51
C LYS A 398 6.54 -27.99 -17.69
N ILE A 399 6.10 -28.17 -18.94
CA ILE A 399 4.99 -29.08 -19.27
C ILE A 399 5.47 -30.53 -19.11
N THR A 400 4.70 -31.34 -18.38
CA THR A 400 5.01 -32.73 -18.07
C THR A 400 4.09 -33.71 -18.79
N ARG A 401 2.86 -33.31 -19.11
CA ARG A 401 1.87 -34.16 -19.77
C ARG A 401 0.98 -33.40 -20.75
N VAL A 402 0.62 -34.08 -21.83
CA VAL A 402 -0.31 -33.62 -22.86
C VAL A 402 -1.44 -34.64 -22.97
N SER A 403 -2.69 -34.18 -22.95
CA SER A 403 -3.87 -35.03 -23.10
C SER A 403 -4.84 -34.41 -24.08
N TRP A 404 -5.15 -35.11 -25.17
CA TRP A 404 -6.11 -34.65 -26.17
C TRP A 404 -7.52 -35.16 -25.85
N GLN A 405 -8.53 -34.34 -26.15
CA GLN A 405 -9.93 -34.64 -25.91
C GLN A 405 -10.78 -34.35 -27.16
N GLY A 406 -11.90 -35.05 -27.30
CA GLY A 406 -12.79 -34.96 -28.46
C GLY A 406 -12.65 -36.15 -29.40
N ASP A 407 -12.77 -35.91 -30.71
CA ASP A 407 -12.84 -36.95 -31.75
C ASP A 407 -11.45 -37.44 -32.18
N THR A 408 -10.57 -37.72 -31.22
CA THR A 408 -9.15 -38.04 -31.43
C THR A 408 -8.94 -39.31 -32.25
N GLN A 409 -9.83 -40.31 -32.12
CA GLN A 409 -9.78 -41.54 -32.89
C GLN A 409 -10.20 -41.35 -34.34
N ALA A 410 -11.32 -40.65 -34.58
CA ALA A 410 -11.79 -40.36 -35.93
C ALA A 410 -10.73 -39.56 -36.71
N LEU A 411 -10.16 -38.54 -36.07
CA LEU A 411 -9.12 -37.67 -36.62
C LEU A 411 -7.73 -38.33 -36.73
N SER A 412 -7.59 -39.62 -36.37
CA SER A 412 -6.33 -40.37 -36.42
C SER A 412 -5.15 -39.56 -35.86
N LEU A 413 -5.33 -39.00 -34.66
CA LEU A 413 -4.39 -38.06 -34.07
C LEU A 413 -3.02 -38.72 -33.87
N THR A 414 -1.98 -38.11 -34.43
CA THR A 414 -0.61 -38.63 -34.42
C THR A 414 0.26 -37.74 -33.53
N SER A 415 0.93 -38.36 -32.55
CA SER A 415 1.87 -37.66 -31.68
C SER A 415 3.20 -37.41 -32.37
N SER A 416 3.98 -36.46 -31.85
CA SER A 416 5.40 -36.39 -32.16
C SER A 416 6.14 -37.61 -31.57
N GLN A 417 7.48 -37.66 -31.72
CA GLN A 417 8.31 -38.74 -31.15
C GLN A 417 8.12 -38.92 -29.62
N ASN A 418 7.57 -37.92 -28.92
CA ASN A 418 7.22 -37.97 -27.52
C ASN A 418 5.76 -37.50 -27.32
N SER A 419 4.89 -38.39 -26.82
CA SER A 419 3.48 -38.08 -26.56
C SER A 419 3.26 -37.03 -25.45
N ASN A 420 4.28 -36.70 -24.67
CA ASN A 420 4.22 -35.61 -23.69
C ASN A 420 4.79 -34.28 -24.21
N ASP A 421 5.30 -34.25 -25.44
CA ASP A 421 5.69 -32.99 -26.07
C ASP A 421 4.42 -32.28 -26.58
N PRO A 422 4.15 -31.03 -26.15
CA PRO A 422 3.01 -30.28 -26.66
C PRO A 422 3.12 -29.91 -28.15
N HIS A 423 4.31 -29.97 -28.74
CA HIS A 423 4.54 -29.61 -30.13
C HIS A 423 4.69 -30.83 -31.05
N GLY A 424 4.44 -30.62 -32.34
CA GLY A 424 4.64 -31.65 -33.37
C GLY A 424 3.49 -32.65 -33.53
N TRP A 425 2.32 -32.36 -32.96
CA TRP A 425 1.10 -33.13 -33.20
C TRP A 425 0.52 -32.86 -34.58
N SER A 426 -0.04 -33.88 -35.21
CA SER A 426 -0.81 -33.76 -36.44
C SER A 426 -2.06 -34.62 -36.39
N LEU A 427 -3.02 -34.30 -37.23
CA LEU A 427 -4.21 -35.12 -37.45
C LEU A 427 -4.35 -35.45 -38.93
N ILE A 428 -5.11 -36.51 -39.23
CA ILE A 428 -5.49 -36.89 -40.58
C ILE A 428 -7.01 -36.71 -40.69
N VAL A 429 -7.42 -35.89 -41.65
CA VAL A 429 -8.84 -35.60 -41.88
C VAL A 429 -9.54 -36.88 -42.35
N PRO A 430 -10.66 -37.30 -41.71
CA PRO A 430 -11.42 -38.48 -42.12
C PRO A 430 -11.90 -38.39 -43.56
N GLN A 431 -12.15 -39.55 -44.18
CA GLN A 431 -12.87 -39.58 -45.44
C GLN A 431 -14.29 -39.03 -45.26
N TRP A 432 -14.82 -38.40 -46.31
CA TRP A 432 -16.18 -37.90 -46.29
C TRP A 432 -17.18 -39.06 -46.16
N ASP A 433 -18.11 -38.95 -45.21
CA ASP A 433 -19.18 -39.92 -45.00
C ASP A 433 -20.44 -39.46 -45.73
N ASP A 434 -20.82 -40.21 -46.77
CA ASP A 434 -22.00 -39.99 -47.61
C ASP A 434 -23.30 -40.56 -47.01
N THR A 435 -23.26 -41.14 -45.80
CA THR A 435 -24.47 -41.69 -45.19
C THR A 435 -25.50 -40.59 -44.86
N PRO A 436 -26.80 -40.82 -45.12
CA PRO A 436 -27.83 -39.84 -44.83
C PRO A 436 -27.85 -39.44 -43.34
N GLY A 437 -27.52 -38.17 -43.06
CA GLY A 437 -27.46 -37.63 -41.69
C GLY A 437 -26.06 -37.57 -41.08
N ALA A 438 -25.00 -37.97 -41.79
CA ALA A 438 -23.63 -37.80 -41.33
C ALA A 438 -23.27 -36.31 -41.16
N GLU A 439 -22.76 -35.95 -39.98
CA GLU A 439 -22.46 -34.55 -39.67
C GLU A 439 -21.14 -34.07 -40.27
N ASN A 440 -20.18 -34.98 -40.50
CA ASN A 440 -18.83 -34.67 -40.99
C ASN A 440 -18.15 -33.53 -40.21
N ARG A 441 -18.47 -33.43 -38.90
CA ARG A 441 -17.99 -32.45 -37.93
C ARG A 441 -17.25 -33.14 -36.82
N TYR A 442 -16.06 -32.63 -36.51
CA TYR A 442 -15.21 -33.18 -35.47
C TYR A 442 -14.74 -32.08 -34.52
N ARG A 443 -14.68 -32.36 -33.23
CA ARG A 443 -14.25 -31.43 -32.19
C ARG A 443 -12.97 -31.90 -31.54
N LEU A 444 -12.09 -30.96 -31.26
CA LEU A 444 -10.79 -31.24 -30.66
C LEU A 444 -10.42 -30.16 -29.64
N SER A 445 -9.83 -30.58 -28.52
CA SER A 445 -9.16 -29.71 -27.56
C SER A 445 -8.00 -30.45 -26.90
N VAL A 446 -7.11 -29.70 -26.23
CA VAL A 446 -5.95 -30.26 -25.53
C VAL A 446 -5.91 -29.77 -24.08
N THR A 447 -5.52 -30.64 -23.17
CA THR A 447 -5.20 -30.34 -21.77
C THR A 447 -3.73 -30.55 -21.52
N LEU A 448 -3.09 -29.54 -20.95
CA LEU A 448 -1.69 -29.59 -20.53
C LEU A 448 -1.60 -29.68 -19.00
N GLU A 449 -0.62 -30.44 -18.52
CA GLU A 449 -0.22 -30.52 -17.11
C GLU A 449 1.22 -30.01 -16.99
N ASP A 450 1.50 -29.16 -16.00
CA ASP A 450 2.86 -28.74 -15.65
C ASP A 450 3.45 -29.55 -14.48
N ASP A 451 4.71 -29.28 -14.14
CA ASP A 451 5.41 -29.91 -13.00
C ASP A 451 4.89 -29.49 -11.61
N LYS A 452 3.99 -28.51 -11.57
CA LYS A 452 3.22 -28.09 -10.39
C LYS A 452 1.82 -28.70 -10.34
N GLN A 453 1.51 -29.65 -11.23
CA GLN A 453 0.21 -30.31 -11.36
C GLN A 453 -0.93 -29.35 -11.73
N GLN A 454 -0.62 -28.19 -12.33
CA GLN A 454 -1.62 -27.28 -12.87
C GLN A 454 -2.15 -27.84 -14.20
N LEU A 455 -3.46 -28.03 -14.28
CA LEU A 455 -4.15 -28.50 -15.48
C LEU A 455 -4.86 -27.34 -16.18
N VAL A 456 -4.57 -27.13 -17.46
CA VAL A 456 -5.25 -26.11 -18.29
C VAL A 456 -5.68 -26.72 -19.61
N THR A 457 -6.94 -26.47 -20.00
CA THR A 457 -7.52 -26.94 -21.26
C THR A 457 -7.65 -25.79 -22.25
N SER A 458 -7.35 -26.05 -23.53
CA SER A 458 -7.45 -25.08 -24.61
C SER A 458 -8.90 -24.76 -24.98
N ASN A 459 -9.09 -23.80 -25.89
CA ASN A 459 -10.33 -23.67 -26.65
C ASN A 459 -10.66 -24.96 -27.42
N TRP A 460 -11.95 -25.18 -27.66
CA TRP A 460 -12.43 -26.17 -28.61
C TRP A 460 -12.32 -25.64 -30.02
N ILE A 461 -11.80 -26.46 -30.93
CA ILE A 461 -11.90 -26.22 -32.38
C ILE A 461 -12.92 -27.18 -32.98
N GLN A 462 -13.56 -26.75 -34.06
CA GLN A 462 -14.46 -27.58 -34.85
C GLN A 462 -13.91 -27.70 -36.27
N LEU A 463 -13.76 -28.93 -36.72
CA LEU A 463 -13.25 -29.31 -38.02
C LEU A 463 -14.43 -29.79 -38.86
N GLN A 464 -14.69 -29.12 -39.99
CA GLN A 464 -15.71 -29.52 -40.95
C GLN A 464 -15.02 -30.10 -42.17
N VAL A 465 -15.32 -31.36 -42.50
CA VAL A 465 -14.82 -31.98 -43.74
C VAL A 465 -15.64 -31.46 -44.91
N THR A 466 -14.97 -31.15 -46.02
CA THR A 466 -15.63 -30.69 -47.25
C THR A 466 -16.02 -31.90 -48.11
N PRO A 467 -17.22 -31.93 -48.71
CA PRO A 467 -17.57 -33.00 -49.64
C PRO A 467 -16.60 -33.02 -50.83
N PRO A 468 -16.19 -34.20 -51.31
CA PRO A 468 -15.34 -34.31 -52.49
C PRO A 468 -16.05 -33.69 -53.71
N LEU A 469 -15.31 -32.92 -54.51
CA LEU A 469 -15.81 -32.35 -55.75
C LEU A 469 -16.17 -33.49 -56.71
N THR A 470 -17.44 -33.87 -56.78
CA THR A 470 -17.95 -34.68 -57.89
C THR A 470 -17.84 -33.84 -59.15
N ALA A 471 -17.00 -34.28 -60.10
CA ALA A 471 -16.86 -33.65 -61.40
C ALA A 471 -18.20 -33.69 -62.16
N SER A 472 -19.02 -32.65 -61.97
CA SER A 472 -19.95 -32.21 -63.01
C SER A 472 -19.13 -31.29 -63.91
N SER A 473 -18.96 -31.68 -65.17
CA SER A 473 -18.35 -30.88 -66.22
C SER A 473 -19.05 -29.51 -66.30
N GLY A 474 -18.40 -28.48 -65.81
CA GLY A 474 -18.84 -27.08 -65.85
C GLY A 474 -17.63 -26.17 -65.64
N GLU A 475 -17.52 -25.16 -66.49
CA GLU A 475 -16.33 -24.39 -66.83
C GLU A 475 -15.61 -23.67 -65.67
N GLY A 476 -14.28 -23.65 -65.80
CA GLY A 476 -13.23 -22.88 -65.12
C GLY A 476 -13.59 -21.85 -64.03
N GLU A 477 -13.02 -22.07 -62.85
CA GLU A 477 -12.41 -20.99 -62.05
C GLU A 477 -11.09 -21.45 -61.43
N GLY A 478 -10.10 -20.55 -61.42
CA GLY A 478 -8.72 -20.82 -61.05
C GLY A 478 -8.51 -21.16 -59.58
N LEU A 479 -7.43 -21.90 -59.32
CA LEU A 479 -6.97 -22.29 -57.98
C LEU A 479 -6.83 -21.08 -57.05
N PRO A 480 -7.49 -21.06 -55.87
CA PRO A 480 -7.22 -20.05 -54.86
C PRO A 480 -5.82 -20.27 -54.25
N PRO A 481 -5.12 -19.19 -53.86
CA PRO A 481 -3.78 -19.28 -53.29
C PRO A 481 -3.77 -20.03 -51.95
N PRO A 482 -2.64 -20.64 -51.55
CA PRO A 482 -2.52 -21.38 -50.29
C PRO A 482 -2.81 -20.48 -49.10
N LYS A 483 -3.85 -20.81 -48.33
CA LYS A 483 -4.19 -20.12 -47.08
C LYS A 483 -3.31 -20.64 -45.96
N THR A 484 -2.43 -19.79 -45.43
CA THR A 484 -1.64 -20.07 -44.25
C THR A 484 -2.51 -20.04 -42.99
N LEU A 485 -2.24 -20.95 -42.05
CA LEU A 485 -2.81 -20.93 -40.70
C LEU A 485 -2.50 -19.59 -40.04
N GLN A 486 -3.50 -18.71 -39.89
CA GLN A 486 -3.37 -17.51 -39.07
C GLN A 486 -3.70 -17.88 -37.62
N THR A 487 -2.72 -17.70 -36.74
CA THR A 487 -2.94 -17.72 -35.29
C THR A 487 -3.75 -16.48 -34.92
N PRO A 488 -4.95 -16.61 -34.34
CA PRO A 488 -5.56 -15.46 -33.69
C PRO A 488 -4.68 -15.08 -32.50
N THR A 489 -4.35 -13.79 -32.38
CA THR A 489 -3.67 -13.26 -31.20
C THR A 489 -4.54 -13.56 -29.98
N ILE A 490 -3.95 -14.12 -28.91
CA ILE A 490 -4.63 -14.26 -27.62
C ILE A 490 -5.28 -12.91 -27.29
N PRO A 491 -6.60 -12.82 -27.07
CA PRO A 491 -7.23 -11.57 -26.69
C PRO A 491 -6.51 -11.04 -25.47
N ALA A 492 -6.05 -9.79 -25.55
CA ALA A 492 -5.33 -9.12 -24.48
C ALA A 492 -6.28 -8.78 -23.32
N GLU A 493 -6.86 -9.79 -22.69
CA GLU A 493 -7.37 -9.63 -21.33
C GLU A 493 -6.27 -10.02 -20.35
N THR A 494 -5.66 -8.97 -19.82
CA THR A 494 -4.77 -8.91 -18.64
C THR A 494 -3.28 -9.24 -18.85
N GLY A 495 -2.57 -8.27 -19.44
CA GLY A 495 -1.19 -7.89 -19.08
C GLY A 495 -0.05 -8.85 -19.47
N PRO A 496 1.20 -8.36 -19.49
CA PRO A 496 2.37 -9.21 -19.70
C PRO A 496 2.46 -10.20 -18.55
N LEU A 497 2.80 -11.45 -18.87
CA LEU A 497 3.04 -12.47 -17.84
C LEU A 497 4.14 -11.99 -16.90
N ASN A 498 5.19 -11.38 -17.42
CA ASN A 498 6.20 -10.72 -16.60
C ASN A 498 5.73 -9.30 -16.30
N GLY A 499 5.34 -9.04 -15.05
CA GLY A 499 5.13 -7.69 -14.55
C GLY A 499 6.44 -6.92 -14.58
N ALA A 500 6.73 -6.31 -15.72
CA ALA A 500 7.69 -5.23 -15.86
C ALA A 500 6.97 -4.15 -16.65
N ASP A 501 6.41 -3.20 -15.90
CA ASP A 501 6.39 -1.78 -16.19
C ASP A 501 6.41 -1.03 -14.84
#